data_AF-A0A7J7IVY8-F1
#
_entry.id   AF-A0A7J7IVY8-F1
#
_cell.length_a   1.000
_cell.length_b   1.000
_cell.length_c   1.000
_cell.angle_alpha   90.00
_cell.angle_beta   90.00
_cell.angle_gamma   90.00
#
_symmetry.space_group_name_H-M   'P 1'
#
loop_
_entity.id
_entity.type
_entity.pdbx_description
1 polymer ?
#
loop_
_entity_poly.entity_id
_entity_poly.type
_entity_poly.pdbx_seq_one_letter_code
_entity_poly.pdbx_strand_id
1 'polypeptide(L)'
;MLWEALCNLVKGKRYVILDIPLLSKHSPMFSFLSEIVVVHCEEDIQIERLMQRNNYTETEAKQRISSQMPVKEKISLVTKQCCLIDNNGNPSATQNQVMKLKCYLDSSWRPELLRCVFLSAVVLVVISLRLYMQ
;
A
#
# COMPACT_ATOMS: atom_id res chain seq x y z
N MET A 1 3.96 13.37 -1.61
CA MET A 1 3.16 12.40 -0.83
C MET A 1 1.86 12.99 -0.28
N LEU A 2 1.87 13.80 0.80
CA LEU A 2 0.62 14.32 1.41
C LEU A 2 -0.21 15.21 0.47
N TRP A 3 0.46 16.13 -0.23
CA TRP A 3 -0.20 17.01 -1.20
C TRP A 3 -0.86 16.23 -2.34
N GLU A 4 -0.18 15.22 -2.88
CA GLU A 4 -0.74 14.38 -3.94
C GLU A 4 -1.93 13.57 -3.46
N ALA A 5 -1.89 13.06 -2.22
CA ALA A 5 -3.02 12.38 -1.61
C ALA A 5 -4.24 13.32 -1.49
N LEU A 6 -4.03 14.57 -1.04
CA LEU A 6 -5.06 15.59 -0.97
C LEU A 6 -5.61 15.96 -2.36
N CYS A 7 -4.75 16.18 -3.34
CA CYS A 7 -5.19 16.43 -4.72
C CYS A 7 -6.01 15.27 -5.29
N ASN A 8 -5.63 14.03 -5.00
CA ASN A 8 -6.37 12.85 -5.47
C ASN A 8 -7.71 12.67 -4.74
N LEU A 9 -7.80 13.07 -3.46
CA LEU A 9 -9.06 13.14 -2.72
C LEU A 9 -10.03 14.13 -3.37
N VAL A 10 -9.55 15.34 -3.72
CA VAL A 10 -10.35 16.37 -4.41
C VAL A 10 -10.75 15.92 -5.81
N LYS A 11 -9.86 15.26 -6.55
CA LYS A 11 -10.16 14.65 -7.88
C LYS A 11 -11.12 13.46 -7.80
N GLY A 12 -11.51 13.04 -6.60
CA GLY A 12 -12.48 11.97 -6.40
C GLY A 12 -11.95 10.57 -6.70
N LYS A 13 -10.63 10.36 -6.68
CA LYS A 13 -10.04 9.01 -6.80
C LYS A 13 -10.46 8.15 -5.61
N ARG A 14 -10.76 6.88 -5.85
CA ARG A 14 -11.21 5.94 -4.81
C ARG A 14 -10.09 5.46 -3.90
N TYR A 15 -8.93 5.18 -4.47
CA TYR A 15 -7.75 4.75 -3.74
C TYR A 15 -6.47 5.24 -4.44
N VAL A 16 -5.39 5.34 -3.67
CA VAL A 16 -4.05 5.69 -4.15
C VAL A 16 -3.12 4.56 -3.74
N ILE A 17 -2.31 4.07 -4.68
CA ILE A 17 -1.32 3.03 -4.42
C ILE A 17 0.01 3.70 -4.13
N LEU A 18 0.62 3.36 -2.99
CA LEU A 18 1.93 3.84 -2.58
C LEU A 18 2.91 2.67 -2.64
N ASP A 19 3.84 2.72 -3.58
CA ASP A 19 4.94 1.74 -3.66
C ASP A 19 6.05 2.16 -2.69
N ILE A 20 6.19 1.40 -1.60
CA ILE A 20 7.09 1.72 -0.49
C ILE A 20 7.99 0.49 -0.25
N PRO A 21 9.22 0.47 -0.78
CA PRO A 21 10.07 -0.72 -0.77
C PRO A 21 10.52 -1.17 0.63
N LEU A 22 10.51 -0.27 1.63
CA LEU A 22 10.94 -0.52 3.01
C LEU A 22 9.85 -0.12 4.02
N LEU A 23 8.62 -0.61 3.82
CA LEU A 23 7.55 -0.39 4.79
C LEU A 23 7.82 -1.22 6.06
N SER A 24 8.24 -0.56 7.14
CA SER A 24 8.45 -1.17 8.45
C SER A 24 7.26 -0.91 9.39
N LYS A 25 7.01 -1.82 10.34
CA LYS A 25 5.95 -1.67 11.39
C LYS A 25 6.12 -0.40 12.21
N HIS A 26 7.36 0.03 12.38
CA HIS A 26 7.72 1.18 13.21
C HIS A 26 7.63 2.51 12.45
N SER A 27 7.36 2.47 11.15
CA SER A 27 7.19 3.70 10.38
C SER A 27 5.88 4.38 10.80
N PRO A 28 5.89 5.70 11.08
CA PRO A 28 4.66 6.44 11.34
C PRO A 28 3.70 6.39 10.14
N MET A 29 4.20 6.09 8.93
CA MET A 29 3.37 5.93 7.74
C MET A 29 2.47 4.68 7.80
N PHE A 30 2.83 3.67 8.61
CA PHE A 30 2.07 2.43 8.73
C PHE A 30 0.64 2.68 9.24
N SER A 31 0.45 3.62 10.16
CA SER A 31 -0.87 3.97 10.71
C SER A 31 -1.73 4.83 9.76
N PHE A 32 -1.11 5.46 8.75
CA PHE A 32 -1.84 6.24 7.74
C PHE A 32 -2.37 5.38 6.58
N LEU A 33 -1.90 4.15 6.43
CA LEU A 33 -2.33 3.23 5.38
C LEU A 33 -3.62 2.53 5.79
N SER A 34 -4.62 2.56 4.91
CA SER A 34 -5.90 1.88 5.16
C SER A 34 -5.85 0.38 4.90
N GLU A 35 -5.08 -0.02 3.90
CA GLU A 35 -4.89 -1.40 3.46
C GLU A 35 -3.42 -1.57 3.07
N ILE A 36 -2.83 -2.70 3.44
CA ILE A 36 -1.42 -3.01 3.19
C ILE A 36 -1.35 -4.24 2.29
N VAL A 37 -0.60 -4.16 1.21
CA VAL A 37 -0.42 -5.28 0.29
C VAL A 37 1.00 -5.80 0.43
N VAL A 38 1.13 -7.03 0.92
CA VAL A 38 2.42 -7.69 1.07
C VAL A 38 2.59 -8.68 -0.08
N VAL A 39 3.53 -8.39 -0.98
CA VAL A 39 3.95 -9.35 -2.00
C VAL A 39 5.11 -10.16 -1.45
N HIS A 40 5.02 -11.50 -1.48
CA HIS A 40 6.11 -12.39 -1.08
C HIS A 40 6.44 -13.40 -2.17
N CYS A 41 7.68 -13.90 -2.12
CA CYS A 41 8.11 -15.07 -2.86
C CYS A 41 9.11 -15.86 -2.00
N GLU A 42 9.35 -17.11 -2.36
CA GLU A 42 10.37 -17.98 -1.78
C GLU A 42 11.76 -17.40 -1.99
N GLU A 43 12.64 -17.64 -1.02
CA GLU A 43 13.98 -17.05 -0.98
C GLU A 43 14.81 -17.44 -2.19
N ASP A 44 14.75 -18.71 -2.60
CA ASP A 44 15.48 -19.23 -3.76
C ASP A 44 15.06 -18.53 -5.06
N ILE A 45 13.74 -18.36 -5.26
CA ILE A 45 13.17 -17.65 -6.41
C ILE A 45 13.54 -16.15 -6.35
N GLN A 46 13.58 -15.56 -5.15
CA GLN A 46 13.97 -14.17 -4.96
C GLN A 46 15.43 -13.94 -5.34
N ILE A 47 16.32 -14.84 -4.93
CA ILE A 47 17.75 -14.82 -5.26
C ILE A 47 17.92 -14.95 -6.76
N GLU A 48 17.30 -15.96 -7.38
CA GLU A 48 17.40 -16.20 -8.82
C GLU A 48 16.98 -14.96 -9.63
N ARG A 49 15.84 -14.35 -9.28
CA ARG A 49 15.34 -13.14 -9.95
C ARG A 49 16.25 -11.93 -9.73
N LEU A 50 16.85 -11.78 -8.56
CA LEU A 50 17.80 -10.70 -8.28
C LEU A 50 19.10 -10.87 -9.09
N MET A 51 19.61 -12.10 -9.17
CA MET A 51 20.78 -12.41 -9.98
C MET A 51 20.52 -12.12 -11.46
N GLN A 52 19.39 -12.61 -11.99
CA GLN A 52 19.01 -12.39 -13.40
C GLN A 52 18.79 -10.91 -13.76
N ARG A 53 18.15 -10.14 -12.86
CA ARG A 53 17.80 -8.74 -13.16
C ARG A 53 18.99 -7.79 -12.99
N ASN A 54 19.85 -8.04 -12.00
CA ASN A 54 20.88 -7.11 -11.59
C ASN A 54 22.32 -7.61 -11.85
N ASN A 55 22.49 -8.81 -12.43
CA ASN A 55 23.77 -9.49 -12.62
C ASN A 55 24.59 -9.63 -11.32
N TYR A 56 23.91 -9.84 -10.20
CA TYR A 56 24.56 -10.06 -8.91
C TYR A 56 25.09 -11.48 -8.78
N THR A 57 26.14 -11.62 -7.99
CA THR A 57 26.56 -12.92 -7.45
C THR A 57 25.55 -13.40 -6.40
N GLU A 58 25.51 -14.72 -6.16
CA GLU A 58 24.61 -15.30 -5.16
C GLU A 58 24.81 -14.69 -3.75
N THR A 59 26.07 -14.44 -3.38
CA THR A 59 26.44 -13.82 -2.11
C THR A 59 25.92 -12.38 -2.00
N GLU A 60 26.05 -11.59 -3.06
CA GLU A 60 25.54 -10.22 -3.14
C GLU A 60 24.01 -10.14 -3.09
N ALA A 61 23.33 -11.11 -3.71
CA ALA A 61 21.88 -11.23 -3.65
C ALA A 61 21.42 -11.58 -2.23
N LYS A 62 22.05 -12.57 -1.59
CA LYS A 62 21.77 -12.96 -0.19
C LYS A 62 21.99 -11.82 0.78
N GLN A 63 23.10 -11.07 0.66
CA GLN A 63 23.36 -9.90 1.51
C GLN A 63 22.26 -8.84 1.40
N ARG A 64 21.75 -8.60 0.19
CA ARG A 64 20.66 -7.62 -0.06
C ARG A 64 19.30 -8.09 0.42
N ILE A 65 19.05 -9.40 0.45
CA ILE A 65 17.85 -9.97 1.04
C ILE A 65 17.95 -9.87 2.57
N SER A 66 19.11 -10.18 3.14
CA SER A 66 19.33 -10.13 4.59
C SER A 66 19.27 -8.72 5.20
N SER A 67 19.49 -7.67 4.39
CA SER A 67 19.35 -6.28 4.86
C SER A 67 17.90 -5.80 4.91
N GLN A 68 16.96 -6.57 4.35
CA GLN A 68 15.54 -6.30 4.40
C GLN A 68 14.88 -6.97 5.60
N MET A 69 13.64 -6.58 5.89
CA MET A 69 12.81 -7.25 6.90
C MET A 69 12.63 -8.74 6.52
N PRO A 70 12.87 -9.68 7.45
CA PRO A 70 12.67 -11.10 7.19
C PRO A 70 11.26 -11.39 6.67
N VAL A 71 11.13 -12.32 5.73
CA VAL A 71 9.83 -12.69 5.13
C VAL A 71 8.80 -13.08 6.20
N LYS A 72 9.25 -13.77 7.26
CA LYS A 72 8.40 -14.15 8.41
C LYS A 72 7.83 -12.93 9.15
N GLU A 73 8.63 -11.87 9.33
CA GLU A 73 8.17 -10.62 9.92
C GLU A 73 7.24 -9.87 8.96
N LYS A 74 7.53 -9.91 7.65
CA LYS A 74 6.66 -9.35 6.61
C LYS A 74 5.29 -10.03 6.59
N ILE A 75 5.24 -11.35 6.73
CA ILE A 75 4.00 -12.13 6.87
C ILE A 75 3.31 -11.82 8.20
N SER A 76 4.06 -11.57 9.28
CA SER A 76 3.46 -11.12 10.55
C SER A 76 2.87 -9.69 10.50
N LEU A 77 3.07 -8.94 9.40
CA LEU A 77 2.30 -7.71 9.11
C LEU A 77 0.86 -8.05 8.73
N VAL A 78 0.59 -9.30 8.32
CA VAL A 78 -0.73 -9.78 7.91
C VAL A 78 -1.66 -9.79 9.13
N THR A 79 -2.31 -8.66 9.34
CA THR A 79 -3.44 -8.48 10.24
C THR A 79 -4.70 -8.29 9.40
N LYS A 80 -5.85 -7.98 10.01
CA LYS A 80 -7.13 -7.78 9.30
C LYS A 80 -7.10 -6.75 8.16
N GLN A 81 -6.08 -5.89 8.09
CA GLN A 81 -5.91 -4.81 7.10
C GLN A 81 -4.84 -5.12 6.04
N CYS A 82 -4.41 -6.37 5.92
CA CYS A 82 -3.27 -6.72 5.10
C CYS A 82 -3.57 -7.92 4.19
N CYS A 83 -3.33 -7.74 2.89
CA CYS A 83 -3.54 -8.74 1.85
C CYS A 83 -2.19 -9.32 1.44
N LEU A 84 -2.06 -10.64 1.50
CA LEU A 84 -0.86 -11.36 1.06
C LEU A 84 -1.04 -11.76 -0.41
N ILE A 85 -0.07 -11.37 -1.25
CA ILE A 85 0.03 -11.79 -2.65
C ILE A 85 1.24 -12.70 -2.80
N ASP A 86 0.98 -13.92 -3.22
CA ASP A 86 2.01 -14.91 -3.55
C ASP A 86 2.50 -14.70 -4.99
N ASN A 87 3.80 -14.49 -5.14
CA ASN A 87 4.50 -14.32 -6.42
C ASN A 87 5.51 -15.44 -6.71
N ASN A 88 5.31 -16.63 -6.13
CA ASN A 88 6.09 -17.84 -6.39
C ASN A 88 5.85 -18.40 -7.80
N GLY A 89 4.60 -18.36 -8.26
CA GLY A 89 4.15 -19.07 -9.46
C GLY A 89 4.10 -18.25 -10.75
N ASN A 90 3.19 -18.66 -11.64
CA ASN A 90 2.95 -18.04 -12.93
C ASN A 90 2.36 -16.62 -12.77
N PRO A 91 2.79 -15.64 -13.58
CA PRO A 91 2.16 -14.32 -13.67
C PRO A 91 0.62 -14.31 -13.69
N SER A 92 -0.02 -15.29 -14.33
CA SER A 92 -1.49 -15.40 -14.38
C SER A 92 -2.11 -15.66 -12.99
N ALA A 93 -1.45 -16.43 -12.14
CA ALA A 93 -1.90 -16.71 -10.78
C ALA A 93 -1.83 -15.43 -9.93
N THR A 94 -0.74 -14.68 -10.04
CA THR A 94 -0.56 -13.38 -9.36
C THR A 94 -1.60 -12.37 -9.84
N GLN A 95 -1.87 -12.32 -11.15
CA GLN A 95 -2.91 -11.44 -11.72
C GLN A 95 -4.30 -11.75 -11.13
N ASN A 96 -4.65 -13.03 -10.99
CA ASN A 96 -5.92 -13.42 -10.38
C ASN A 96 -6.05 -12.96 -8.91
N GLN A 97 -4.95 -13.01 -8.14
CA GLN A 97 -4.93 -12.49 -6.76
C GLN A 97 -5.11 -10.97 -6.73
N VAL A 98 -4.42 -10.25 -7.61
CA VAL A 98 -4.56 -8.79 -7.75
C VAL A 98 -5.98 -8.40 -8.16
N MET A 99 -6.61 -9.15 -9.06
CA MET A 99 -8.00 -8.91 -9.48
C MET A 99 -8.98 -9.11 -8.33
N LYS A 100 -8.80 -10.14 -7.50
CA LYS A 100 -9.61 -10.35 -6.30
C LYS A 100 -9.46 -9.19 -5.32
N LEU A 101 -8.22 -8.73 -5.09
CA LEU A 101 -7.94 -7.56 -4.26
C LEU A 101 -8.63 -6.30 -4.81
N LYS A 102 -8.55 -6.08 -6.13
CA LYS A 102 -9.22 -4.95 -6.78
C LYS A 102 -10.73 -4.97 -6.54
N CYS A 103 -11.39 -6.11 -6.76
CA CYS A 103 -12.83 -6.24 -6.50
C CYS A 103 -13.18 -5.97 -5.04
N TYR A 104 -12.37 -6.44 -4.08
CA TYR A 104 -12.56 -6.15 -2.67
C TYR A 104 -12.45 -4.64 -2.37
N LEU A 105 -11.42 -3.97 -2.90
CA LEU A 105 -11.24 -2.53 -2.73
C LEU A 105 -12.38 -1.73 -3.38
N ASP A 106 -12.85 -2.13 -4.56
CA ASP A 106 -13.95 -1.48 -5.27
C ASP A 106 -15.31 -1.65 -4.58
N SER A 107 -15.48 -2.70 -3.77
CA SER A 107 -16.72 -2.95 -2.99
C SER A 107 -16.84 -2.09 -1.73
N SER A 108 -15.77 -1.38 -1.36
CA SER A 108 -15.71 -0.60 -0.12
C SER A 108 -16.26 0.82 -0.31
N TRP A 109 -17.26 1.20 0.50
CA TRP A 109 -17.89 2.55 0.51
C TRP A 109 -17.12 3.59 1.33
N ARG A 110 -16.03 3.18 1.98
CA ARG A 110 -15.25 4.03 2.90
C ARG A 110 -14.70 5.31 2.24
N PRO A 111 -14.17 5.28 1.00
CA PRO A 111 -13.61 6.48 0.37
C PRO A 111 -14.66 7.57 0.14
N GLU A 112 -15.88 7.19 -0.27
CA GLU A 112 -17.00 8.10 -0.48
C GLU A 112 -17.44 8.75 0.84
N LEU A 113 -17.52 7.98 1.92
CA LEU A 113 -17.86 8.49 3.25
C LEU A 113 -16.83 9.51 3.76
N LEU A 114 -15.53 9.18 3.69
CA LEU A 114 -14.45 10.08 4.08
C LEU A 114 -14.47 11.39 3.29
N ARG A 115 -14.78 11.31 1.99
CA ARG A 115 -14.90 12.48 1.12
C ARG A 115 -16.08 13.37 1.52
N CYS A 116 -17.25 12.78 1.78
CA CYS A 116 -18.41 13.53 2.25
C CYS A 116 -18.15 14.23 3.58
N VAL A 117 -17.50 13.55 4.53
CA VAL A 117 -17.11 14.13 5.83
C VAL A 117 -16.09 15.27 5.66
N PHE A 118 -15.10 15.09 4.78
CA PHE A 118 -14.12 16.14 4.51
C PHE A 118 -14.77 17.37 3.88
N LEU A 119 -15.62 17.19 2.86
CA LEU A 119 -16.33 18.29 2.20
C LEU A 119 -17.28 19.00 3.16
N SER A 120 -18.02 18.28 3.99
CA SER A 120 -18.92 18.89 4.97
C SER A 120 -18.15 19.68 6.03
N ALA A 121 -17.01 19.19 6.50
CA ALA A 121 -16.13 19.92 7.42
C ALA A 121 -15.60 21.22 6.80
N VAL A 122 -15.16 21.17 5.52
CA VAL A 122 -14.71 22.38 4.81
C VAL A 122 -15.84 23.40 4.67
N VAL A 123 -17.05 22.97 4.32
CA VAL A 123 -18.22 23.86 4.23
C VAL A 123 -18.54 24.51 5.57
N LEU A 124 -18.53 23.74 6.67
CA LEU A 124 -18.77 24.26 8.01
C LEU A 124 -17.74 25.31 8.43
N VAL A 125 -16.46 25.09 8.11
CA VAL A 125 -15.39 26.06 8.39
C VAL A 125 -15.58 27.34 7.57
N VAL A 126 -15.98 27.24 6.30
CA VAL A 126 -16.25 28.42 5.47
C VAL A 126 -17.45 29.22 6.00
N ILE A 127 -18.52 28.53 6.42
CA ILE A 127 -19.71 29.17 7.01
C ILE A 127 -19.35 29.88 8.32
N SER A 128 -18.61 29.23 9.22
CA SER A 128 -18.24 29.82 10.51
C SER A 128 -17.35 31.04 10.35
N LEU A 129 -16.37 31.01 9.43
CA LEU A 129 -15.54 32.16 9.09
C LEU A 129 -16.37 33.31 8.50
N ARG A 130 -17.35 33.00 7.65
CA ARG A 130 -18.29 34.00 7.10
C ARG A 130 -19.11 34.67 8.19
N LEU A 131 -19.64 33.90 9.13
CA LEU A 131 -20.42 34.41 10.26
C LEU A 131 -19.57 35.25 11.21
N TYR A 132 -18.29 34.93 11.39
CA TYR A 132 -17.37 35.70 12.23
C TYR A 132 -16.99 37.06 11.63
N MET A 133 -17.00 37.19 10.30
CA MET A 133 -16.64 38.42 9.60
C MET A 133 -17.83 39.35 9.30
N GLN A 134 -19.04 39.01 9.74
CA GLN A 134 -20.24 39.86 9.70
C GLN A 134 -20.50 40.48 11.07
#